data_AF-A0A3D1JWN7-F1
#
_entry.id   AF-A0A3D1JWN7-F1
#
_cell.length_a   1.000
_cell.length_b   1.000
_cell.length_c   1.000
_cell.angle_alpha   90.00
_cell.angle_beta   90.00
_cell.angle_gamma   90.00
#
_symmetry.space_group_name_H-M   'P 1'
#
loop_
_entity.id
_entity.type
_entity.pdbx_description
1 polymer ?
#
loop_
_entity_poly.entity_id
_entity_poly.type
_entity_poly.pdbx_seq_one_letter_code
_entity_poly.pdbx_strand_id
1 'polypeptide(L)' 'MTVEDTLIKFYGERAEYSGGQLYKIGNKRVQYLSGKLYKIGEERVEYTGDKLYKVGGRRVEYSGNKISRIGGIRVD' A
#
# COMPACT_ATOMS: atom_id res chain seq x y z
N MET A 1 -8.60 -9.12 -0.10
CA MET A 1 -8.01 -7.78 -0.22
C MET A 1 -6.51 -7.95 -0.12
N THR A 2 -5.81 -7.60 -1.20
CA THR A 2 -4.35 -7.62 -1.26
C THR A 2 -3.77 -6.37 -0.59
N VAL A 3 -2.44 -6.30 -0.45
CA VAL A 3 -1.78 -5.06 -0.01
C VAL A 3 -2.03 -3.94 -1.02
N GLU A 4 -2.01 -4.23 -2.32
CA GLU A 4 -2.29 -3.24 -3.37
C GLU A 4 -3.70 -2.66 -3.23
N ASP A 5 -4.72 -3.50 -3.08
CA ASP A 5 -6.11 -3.05 -2.87
C ASP A 5 -6.22 -2.11 -1.66
N THR A 6 -5.51 -2.45 -0.58
CA THR A 6 -5.49 -1.67 0.66
C THR A 6 -4.86 -0.29 0.42
N LEU A 7 -3.76 -0.23 -0.32
CA LEU A 7 -3.06 1.01 -0.64
C LEU A 7 -3.89 1.87 -1.58
N ILE A 8 -4.54 1.28 -2.58
CA ILE A 8 -5.47 2.00 -3.48
C ILE A 8 -6.60 2.64 -2.68
N LYS A 9 -7.23 1.90 -1.77
CA LYS A 9 -8.25 2.45 -0.85
C LYS A 9 -7.69 3.57 0.02
N PHE A 10 -6.50 3.39 0.59
CA PHE A 10 -5.86 4.36 1.48
C PHE A 10 -5.59 5.70 0.80
N TYR A 11 -5.05 5.67 -0.42
CA TYR A 11 -4.80 6.90 -1.18
C TYR A 11 -6.08 7.48 -1.79
N GLY A 12 -7.12 6.67 -2.00
CA GLY A 12 -8.41 7.11 -2.53
C GLY A 12 -8.34 7.63 -3.96
N GLU A 13 -7.29 7.29 -4.71
CA GLU A 13 -7.07 7.75 -6.08
C GLU A 13 -7.16 6.58 -7.08
N ARG A 14 -7.31 6.92 -8.36
CA ARG A 14 -7.37 5.92 -9.44
C ARG A 14 -6.08 5.11 -9.53
N ALA A 15 -6.22 3.79 -9.56
CA ALA A 15 -5.12 2.88 -9.86
C ALA A 15 -4.89 2.75 -11.37
N GLU A 16 -3.63 2.73 -11.79
CA GLU A 16 -3.22 2.41 -13.15
C GLU A 16 -2.23 1.24 -13.14
N TYR A 17 -2.39 0.33 -14.10
CA TYR A 17 -1.57 -0.88 -14.22
C TYR A 17 -0.78 -0.85 -15.52
N SER A 18 0.43 -1.39 -15.50
CA SER A 18 1.29 -1.54 -16.67
C SER A 18 2.00 -2.88 -16.61
N GLY A 19 1.94 -3.67 -17.68
CA GLY A 19 2.56 -5.01 -17.71
C GLY A 19 2.01 -5.96 -16.64
N GLY A 20 0.76 -5.78 -16.22
CA GLY A 20 0.12 -6.57 -15.17
C GLY A 20 0.49 -6.21 -13.73
N GLN A 21 1.31 -5.17 -13.52
CA GLN A 21 1.69 -4.68 -12.19
C GLN A 21 1.09 -3.30 -11.93
N LEU A 22 0.78 -2.99 -10.66
CA LEU A 22 0.32 -1.67 -10.25
C LEU A 22 1.43 -0.64 -10.54
N TYR A 23 1.14 0.32 -11.40
CA TYR A 23 2.10 1.28 -11.90
C TYR A 23 1.97 2.65 -11.22
N LYS A 24 0.73 3.11 -10.99
CA LYS A 24 0.44 4.38 -10.31
C LYS A 24 -0.82 4.30 -9.48
N ILE A 25 -0.88 5.17 -8.47
CA ILE A 25 -2.11 5.55 -7.77
C ILE A 25 -2.21 7.07 -7.85
N GLY A 26 -3.18 7.58 -8.60
CA GLY A 26 -3.22 8.99 -9.01
C GLY A 26 -1.91 9.42 -9.66
N ASN A 27 -1.31 10.50 -9.14
CA ASN A 27 -0.02 10.99 -9.63
C ASN A 27 1.20 10.32 -8.97
N LYS A 28 0.99 9.34 -8.07
CA LYS A 28 2.06 8.71 -7.30
C LYS A 28 2.52 7.43 -7.99
N ARG A 29 3.79 7.40 -8.42
CA ARG A 29 4.40 6.22 -9.05
C ARG A 29 4.62 5.10 -8.03
N VAL A 30 4.22 3.89 -8.38
CA VAL A 30 4.51 2.69 -7.59
C VAL A 30 5.87 2.12 -8.01
N GLN A 31 6.66 1.72 -7.03
CA GLN A 31 7.98 1.13 -7.23
C GLN A 31 8.07 -0.17 -6.46
N TYR A 32 8.69 -1.17 -7.08
CA TYR A 32 8.92 -2.48 -6.49
C TYR A 32 10.42 -2.67 -6.24
N LEU A 33 10.75 -3.34 -5.14
CA LEU A 33 12.11 -3.78 -4.81
C LEU A 33 12.04 -5.28 -4.50
N SER A 34 12.85 -6.06 -5.20
CA SER A 34 12.86 -7.53 -5.08
C SER A 34 11.47 -8.16 -5.21
N GLY A 35 10.65 -7.63 -6.13
CA GLY A 35 9.29 -8.11 -6.40
C GLY A 35 8.23 -7.70 -5.38
N LYS A 36 8.58 -6.99 -4.31
CA LYS A 36 7.63 -6.45 -3.32
C LYS A 36 7.45 -4.95 -3.51
N LEU A 37 6.22 -4.46 -3.30
CA LEU A 37 5.92 -3.03 -3.40
C LEU A 37 6.71 -2.27 -2.33
N TYR A 38 7.54 -1.31 -2.73
CA TYR A 38 8.52 -0.65 -1.86
C TYR A 38 8.23 0.84 -1.64
N LYS A 39 7.65 1.52 -2.63
CA LYS A 39 7.40 2.97 -2.57
C LYS A 39 6.17 3.34 -3.39
N ILE A 40 5.42 4.34 -2.94
CA ILE A 40 4.34 5.00 -3.68
C ILE A 40 4.58 6.51 -3.63
N GLY A 41 4.98 7.09 -4.76
CA GLY A 41 5.49 8.46 -4.80
C GLY A 41 6.71 8.60 -3.89
N GLU A 42 6.61 9.47 -2.89
CA GLU A 42 7.63 9.69 -1.86
C GLU A 42 7.46 8.83 -0.60
N GLU A 43 6.34 8.12 -0.47
CA GLU A 43 6.02 7.34 0.70
C GLU A 43 6.60 5.92 0.62
N ARG A 44 7.43 5.54 1.60
CA ARG A 44 7.92 4.17 1.74
C ARG A 44 6.82 3.22 2.21
N VAL A 45 6.87 2.00 1.69
CA VAL A 45 6.04 0.88 2.14
C VAL A 45 6.96 -0.12 2.84
N GLU A 46 6.69 -0.34 4.11
CA GLU A 46 7.54 -1.13 4.99
C GLU A 46 6.79 -2.38 5.45
N TYR A 47 7.51 -3.50 5.54
CA TYR A 47 6.96 -4.78 5.97
C TYR A 47 7.70 -5.30 7.20
N THR A 48 7.01 -6.10 8.01
CA THR A 48 7.61 -6.94 9.05
C THR A 48 7.24 -8.39 8.74
N GLY A 49 8.22 -9.16 8.26
CA GLY A 49 7.96 -10.45 7.61
C GLY A 49 7.11 -10.24 6.35
N ASP A 50 5.96 -10.91 6.28
CA ASP A 50 5.01 -10.80 5.17
C ASP A 50 3.84 -9.84 5.45
N LYS A 51 3.83 -9.17 6.61
CA LYS A 51 2.80 -8.20 6.97
C LYS A 51 3.23 -6.78 6.64
N LEU A 52 2.31 -6.00 6.08
CA LEU A 52 2.47 -4.56 5.90
C LEU A 52 2.55 -3.90 7.28
N TYR A 53 3.60 -3.11 7.50
CA TYR A 53 3.89 -2.51 8.80
C TYR A 53 3.66 -1.00 8.80
N LYS A 54 4.16 -0.29 7.79
CA LYS A 54 3.99 1.17 7.64
C LYS A 54 3.83 1.58 6.19
N VAL A 55 3.16 2.71 5.99
CA VAL A 55 3.05 3.42 4.70
C VAL A 55 3.28 4.90 4.94
N GLY A 56 4.33 5.47 4.35
CA GLY A 56 4.69 6.88 4.55
C GLY A 56 4.90 7.24 6.03
N GLY A 57 5.46 6.30 6.81
CA GLY A 57 5.62 6.44 8.26
C GLY A 57 4.36 6.19 9.10
N ARG A 58 3.19 6.03 8.49
CA ARG A 58 1.92 5.77 9.18
C ARG A 58 1.80 4.28 9.51
N ARG A 59 1.47 3.97 10.76
CA ARG A 59 1.35 2.58 11.24
C ARG A 59 0.14 1.89 10.62
N VAL A 60 0.30 0.61 10.29
CA VAL A 60 -0.77 -0.26 9.81
C VAL A 60 -1.36 -1.04 10.98
N GLU A 61 -2.68 -1.02 11.10
CA GLU A 61 -3.45 -1.77 12.09
C GLU A 61 -4.22 -2.90 11.42
N TYR A 62 -4.38 -4.00 12.15
CA TYR A 62 -5.07 -5.20 11.69
C TYR A 62 -6.29 -5.50 12.55
N SER A 63 -7.38 -5.93 11.92
CA SER A 63 -8.50 -6.61 12.57
C SER A 63 -8.45 -8.08 12.17
N GLY A 64 -8.00 -8.92 13.11
CA GLY A 64 -7.61 -10.29 12.81
C GLY A 64 -6.47 -10.35 11.79
N ASN A 65 -6.71 -10.98 10.64
CA ASN A 65 -5.73 -11.11 9.55
C ASN A 65 -5.89 -10.07 8.43
N LYS A 66 -6.83 -9.14 8.55
CA LYS A 66 -7.09 -8.10 7.54
C LYS A 66 -6.56 -6.75 8.01
N ILE A 67 -5.99 -5.99 7.09
CA ILE A 67 -5.62 -4.60 7.37
C ILE A 67 -6.92 -3.80 7.55
N SER A 68 -7.06 -3.13 8.70
CA SER A 68 -8.25 -2.35 9.05
C SER A 68 -8.00 -0.85 8.98
N ARG A 69 -6.79 -0.40 9.35
CA ARG A 69 -6.42 1.02 9.30
C ARG A 69 -4.98 1.26 8.86
N ILE A 70 -4.73 2.44 8.32
CA ILE A 70 -3.39 3.00 8.07
C ILE A 70 -3.38 4.42 8.62
N GLY A 71 -2.56 4.68 9.64
CA GLY A 71 -2.47 6.01 10.28
C GLY A 71 -3.81 6.51 10.83
N GLY A 72 -4.65 5.61 11.34
CA GLY A 72 -6.00 5.94 11.82
C GLY A 72 -7.10 5.99 10.73
N ILE A 73 -6.75 5.98 9.45
CA ILE A 73 -7.72 5.94 8.35
C ILE A 73 -8.19 4.51 8.13
N ARG A 74 -9.52 4.29 8.12
CA ARG A 74 -10.13 2.97 7.91
C ARG A 74 -10.05 2.54 6.44
N VAL A 75 -9.63 1.30 6.19
CA VAL A 75 -9.38 0.74 4.84
C VAL A 75 -9.93 -0.67 4.62
N ASP A 76 -10.56 -1.29 5.62
CA ASP A 76 -11.21 -2.61 5.45
C ASP A 76 -12.45 -2.57 4.53
#